data_AF-A0A8T3U2U9-F1
#
_entry.id   AF-A0A8T3U2U9-F1
#
_cell.length_a   1.000
_cell.length_b   1.000
_cell.length_c   1.000
_cell.angle_alpha   90.00
_cell.angle_beta   90.00
_cell.angle_gamma   90.00
#
_symmetry.space_group_name_H-M   'P 1'
#
loop_
_entity.id
_entity.type
_entity.pdbx_description
1 polymer ?
#
loop_
_entity_poly.entity_id
_entity_poly.type
_entity_poly.pdbx_seq_one_letter_code
_entity_poly.pdbx_strand_id
1 'polypeptide(L)' 'MQSGTVGLVSEIDQILEAAERLRTAGERTALATVVSVRGSSYRRPGARLLVPE' A
#
# COMPACT_ATOMS: atom_id res chain seq x y z
N MET A 1 -8.99 -19.98 -19.26
CA MET A 1 -7.52 -19.94 -19.45
C MET A 1 -7.03 -18.56 -19.04
N GLN A 2 -6.59 -18.40 -17.79
CA GLN A 2 -5.69 -17.30 -17.41
C GLN A 2 -4.44 -17.98 -16.87
N SER A 3 -3.50 -18.22 -17.79
CA SER A 3 -2.13 -18.55 -17.43
C SER A 3 -1.46 -17.22 -17.09
N GLY A 4 -1.37 -16.92 -15.80
CA GLY A 4 -0.68 -15.75 -15.30
C GLY A 4 0.50 -16.24 -14.48
N THR A 5 1.71 -16.15 -15.05
CA THR A 5 2.95 -16.19 -14.27
C THR A 5 2.81 -15.18 -13.14
N VAL A 6 2.69 -15.65 -11.90
CA VAL A 6 2.74 -14.78 -10.72
C VAL A 6 4.19 -14.30 -10.61
N GLY A 7 4.51 -13.25 -11.37
CA GLY A 7 5.64 -12.40 -11.05
C GLY A 7 5.43 -11.90 -9.62
N LEU A 8 6.51 -11.86 -8.82
CA LEU A 8 6.46 -11.38 -7.44
C LEU A 8 5.88 -9.95 -7.44
N VAL A 9 4.60 -9.81 -7.14
CA VAL A 9 3.90 -8.52 -7.12
C VAL A 9 4.56 -7.65 -6.05
N SER A 10 5.09 -6.49 -6.45
CA SER A 10 5.78 -5.63 -5.50
C SER A 10 4.81 -5.00 -4.51
N GLU A 11 5.31 -4.55 -3.37
CA GLU A 11 4.51 -3.76 -2.42
C GLU A 11 3.90 -2.52 -3.09
N ILE A 12 4.64 -1.90 -4.02
CA ILE A 12 4.14 -0.73 -4.78
C ILE A 12 2.95 -1.12 -5.65
N ASP A 13 3.04 -2.24 -6.38
CA ASP A 13 1.95 -2.68 -7.24
C ASP A 13 0.69 -2.98 -6.40
N GLN A 14 0.86 -3.61 -5.23
CA GLN A 14 -0.23 -3.88 -4.29
C GLN A 14 -0.88 -2.60 -3.75
N ILE A 15 -0.07 -1.59 -3.42
CA ILE A 15 -0.56 -0.27 -2.97
C ILE A 15 -1.33 0.42 -4.10
N LEU A 16 -0.80 0.40 -5.33
CA LEU A 16 -1.45 1.03 -6.48
C LEU A 16 -2.78 0.35 -6.80
N GLU A 17 -2.83 -0.99 -6.79
CA GLU A 17 -4.06 -1.76 -7.01
C GLU A 17 -5.11 -1.45 -5.93
N ALA A 18 -4.72 -1.43 -4.65
CA ALA A 18 -5.64 -1.11 -3.57
C ALA A 18 -6.14 0.35 -3.64
N ALA A 19 -5.26 1.30 -3.97
CA ALA A 19 -5.64 2.70 -4.14
C ALA A 19 -6.62 2.90 -5.30
N GLU A 20 -6.44 2.18 -6.42
CA GLU A 20 -7.38 2.19 -7.53
C GLU A 20 -8.76 1.64 -7.12
N ARG A 21 -8.79 0.52 -6.37
CA ARG A 21 -10.05 -0.05 -5.89
C ARG A 21 -10.82 0.91 -4.97
N LEU A 22 -10.14 1.57 -4.02
CA LEU A 22 -10.78 2.53 -3.12
C LEU A 22 -11.25 3.78 -3.87
N ARG A 23 -10.45 4.29 -4.81
CA ARG A 23 -10.86 5.41 -5.68
C ARG A 23 -12.08 5.09 -6.53
N THR A 24 -12.13 3.91 -7.13
CA THR A 24 -13.28 3.49 -7.96
C THR A 24 -14.54 3.26 -7.13
N ALA A 25 -14.41 2.90 -5.86
CA ALA A 25 -15.51 2.86 -4.89
C ALA A 25 -15.97 4.27 -4.41
N GLY A 26 -15.25 5.33 -4.77
CA GLY A 26 -15.53 6.69 -4.32
C GLY A 26 -15.07 6.98 -2.89
N GLU A 27 -14.25 6.10 -2.30
CA GLU A 27 -13.75 6.25 -0.93
C GLU A 27 -12.56 7.21 -0.89
N ARG A 28 -12.64 8.21 -0.01
CA ARG A 28 -11.48 9.08 0.28
C ARG A 28 -10.44 8.26 1.02
N THR A 29 -9.20 8.32 0.56
CA THR A 29 -8.09 7.53 1.09
C THR A 29 -6.82 8.37 1.13
N ALA A 30 -6.01 8.19 2.17
CA ALA A 30 -4.68 8.78 2.31
C ALA A 30 -3.59 7.71 2.23
N LEU A 31 -2.46 8.04 1.60
CA LEU A 31 -1.24 7.24 1.67
C LEU A 31 -0.36 7.78 2.79
N ALA A 32 -0.11 6.96 3.81
CA ALA A 32 0.82 7.26 4.89
C ALA A 32 2.17 6.57 4.66
N THR A 33 3.28 7.27 4.97
CA THR A 33 4.64 6.70 4.94
C THR A 33 5.37 7.03 6.23
N VAL A 34 6.02 6.03 6.84
CA VAL A 34 6.90 6.24 8.00
C VAL A 34 8.18 6.91 7.53
N VAL A 35 8.45 8.13 7.98
CA VAL A 35 9.66 8.87 7.59
C VAL A 35 10.80 8.73 8.61
N SER A 36 10.49 8.50 9.88
CA SER A 36 11.46 8.34 10.96
C SER A 36 10.81 7.63 12.17
N VAL A 37 11.63 7.04 13.04
CA VAL A 37 11.19 6.40 14.30
C VAL A 37 12.13 6.80 15.43
N ARG A 38 11.59 6.92 16.65
CA ARG A 38 12.36 7.14 17.89
C ARG A 38 12.06 6.01 18.87
N GLY A 39 13.12 5.33 19.34
CA GLY A 39 12.97 4.12 20.16
C GLY A 39 12.63 2.88 19.34
N SER A 40 12.06 1.87 19.99
CA SER A 40 11.64 0.62 19.34
C SER A 40 10.33 0.80 18.57
N SER A 41 10.29 0.32 17.32
CA SER A 41 9.10 0.39 16.46
C SER A 41 8.93 -0.92 15.68
N TYR A 42 7.67 -1.31 15.45
CA TYR A 42 7.30 -2.45 14.62
C TYR A 42 7.37 -2.14 13.10
N ARG A 43 7.52 -0.87 12.72
CA ARG A 43 7.70 -0.41 11.34
C ARG A 43 8.95 0.42 11.19
N ARG A 44 9.69 0.16 10.11
CA ARG A 44 10.90 0.90 9.74
C ARG A 44 10.53 2.12 8.88
N PRO A 45 11.39 3.15 8.83
CA PRO A 45 11.30 4.18 7.81
C PRO A 45 11.14 3.57 6.41
N GLY A 46 10.25 4.15 5.60
CA GLY A 46 9.85 3.66 4.29
C GLY A 46 8.63 2.72 4.29
N ALA A 47 8.14 2.27 5.44
CA ALA A 47 6.89 1.51 5.50
C ALA A 47 5.70 2.35 5.04
N ARG A 48 4.82 1.77 4.24
CA ARG A 48 3.66 2.44 3.63
C ARG A 48 2.34 1.80 4.05
N LEU A 49 1.29 2.62 4.09
CA LEU A 49 -0.07 2.17 4.41
C LEU A 49 -1.09 3.07 3.71
N LEU A 50 -2.13 2.47 3.12
CA LEU A 50 -3.33 3.19 2.71
C LEU A 50 -4.32 3.25 3.89
N VAL A 51 -4.83 4.44 4.16
CA VAL A 51 -5.78 4.74 5.23
C VAL A 51 -7.05 5.29 4.59
N PRO A 52 -8.13 4.51 4.47
CA PRO A 52 -9.43 5.05 4.07
C PRO A 52 -9.96 6.00 5.16
N GLU A 53 -10.85 6.92 4.78
CA GLU A 53 -11.55 7.82 5.71
C GLU A 53 -12.58 7.11 6.60
#